data_AF-A0AAD6A3R3-F1
#
_entry.id   AF-A0AAD6A3R3-F1
#
_cell.length_a   1.000
_cell.length_b   1.000
_cell.length_c   1.000
_cell.angle_alpha   90.00
_cell.angle_beta   90.00
_cell.angle_gamma   90.00
#
_symmetry.space_group_name_H-M   'P 1'
#
loop_
_entity.id
_entity.type
_entity.pdbx_description
1 polymer ?
#
loop_
_entity_poly.entity_id
_entity_poly.type
_entity_poly.pdbx_seq_one_letter_code
_entity_poly.pdbx_strand_id
1 'polypeptide(L)'
;MASVFLLFLTASLSSLSSLSALDQFLGVSYGTLGDNLPTPDHGIKLIQSVSGGAVRIYDANASILAAASRTNLRIAFQVPNELITSIAYNQSAADSWVATNILPIRKSRITYIYVGNEVLSNPTGANSTWEALVPAMKNIYQALQGQNLKNIPVGTTCAMDLIDTVFPPSAARFHSDKAGSLVIPLLKFLKDTNSYFFIDAYPYFTWSANHTIVSLDYALFRAKPRDYYFDYGTKLTYKNLLEQMLDSVVSAMTKLGYGDLKLVLAETGWPNGGDISEFGANVYNAAVYNRNLARILAMRKGTPLRPNVAIPTFVFALFNENLKGGPGTERHWGLFYPNETAIYPIDLMGRKPTGSYPPIPLPTNNKPYPGLIWCVLKRQQSWEDKVMIPELTKICSQGKNTCSELFGNCKFTHQSIASKLDYAINSLWQQFRDGGMPCYFDGFAEETTLNPSVGACLYRSHPIP
;
A
#
# COMPACT_ATOMS: atom_id res chain seq x y z
N MET A 1 7.70 -52.11 -51.88
CA MET A 1 8.58 -51.82 -50.73
C MET A 1 9.72 -50.96 -51.25
N ALA A 2 10.06 -49.77 -50.77
CA ALA A 2 9.50 -48.95 -49.71
C ALA A 2 9.89 -47.47 -49.94
N SER A 3 8.92 -46.59 -49.66
CA SER A 3 8.97 -45.24 -49.08
C SER A 3 10.06 -44.23 -49.46
N VAL A 4 9.59 -43.20 -50.17
CA VAL A 4 10.12 -41.83 -50.21
C VAL A 4 9.94 -41.18 -48.83
N PHE A 5 11.02 -40.67 -48.23
CA PHE A 5 10.97 -39.87 -46.99
C PHE A 5 10.89 -38.38 -47.34
N LEU A 6 9.72 -37.77 -47.13
CA LEU A 6 9.55 -36.31 -47.09
C LEU A 6 9.96 -35.81 -45.69
N LEU A 7 11.01 -34.98 -45.63
CA LEU A 7 11.36 -34.19 -44.44
C LEU A 7 10.43 -32.97 -44.38
N PHE A 8 9.41 -33.03 -43.53
CA PHE A 8 8.64 -31.84 -43.14
C PHE A 8 9.46 -30.99 -42.18
N LEU A 9 9.98 -29.88 -42.67
CA LEU A 9 10.57 -28.82 -41.85
C LEU A 9 9.42 -28.00 -41.25
N THR A 10 8.93 -28.38 -40.08
CA THR A 10 8.01 -27.55 -39.30
C THR A 10 8.79 -26.39 -38.68
N ALA A 11 8.81 -25.25 -39.38
CA ALA A 11 9.24 -23.99 -38.79
C ALA A 11 8.24 -23.61 -37.69
N SER A 12 8.54 -23.96 -36.44
CA SER A 12 7.86 -23.40 -35.28
C SER A 12 8.19 -21.91 -35.23
N LEU A 13 7.28 -21.08 -35.78
CA LEU A 13 7.24 -19.66 -35.42
C LEU A 13 6.94 -19.59 -33.93
N SER A 14 7.99 -19.57 -33.11
CA SER A 14 7.91 -19.01 -31.78
C SER A 14 7.56 -17.55 -31.98
N SER A 15 6.30 -17.20 -31.72
CA SER A 15 5.87 -15.83 -31.57
C SER A 15 6.68 -15.23 -30.43
N LEU A 16 7.83 -14.63 -30.75
CA LEU A 16 8.44 -13.61 -29.93
C LEU A 16 7.44 -12.46 -29.91
N SER A 17 6.47 -12.56 -29.00
CA SER A 17 5.72 -11.41 -28.51
C SER A 17 6.77 -10.43 -28.08
N SER A 18 7.03 -9.43 -28.93
CA SER A 18 7.86 -8.31 -28.58
C SER A 18 7.26 -7.73 -27.30
N LEU A 19 7.88 -7.99 -26.14
CA LEU A 19 7.57 -7.27 -24.93
C LEU A 19 7.90 -5.83 -25.27
N SER A 20 6.86 -5.08 -25.63
CA SER A 20 7.04 -3.73 -26.11
C SER A 20 7.70 -2.93 -24.98
N ALA A 21 8.72 -2.15 -25.33
CA ALA A 21 9.41 -1.25 -24.42
C ALA A 21 8.49 -0.21 -23.73
N LEU A 22 7.17 -0.29 -23.95
CA LEU A 22 6.10 0.63 -23.54
C LEU A 22 5.33 0.19 -22.28
N ASP A 23 5.53 -1.03 -21.77
CA ASP A 23 4.74 -1.53 -20.62
C ASP A 23 5.34 -1.16 -19.25
N GLN A 24 6.67 -1.02 -19.12
CA GLN A 24 7.28 -0.60 -17.86
C GLN A 24 7.12 0.92 -17.63
N PHE A 25 6.53 1.30 -16.51
CA PHE A 25 6.48 2.68 -16.01
C PHE A 25 6.53 2.73 -14.48
N LEU A 26 6.83 3.92 -13.95
CA LEU A 26 6.49 4.29 -12.56
C LEU A 26 5.42 5.37 -12.60
N GLY A 27 4.33 5.12 -11.89
CA GLY A 27 3.28 6.08 -11.62
C GLY A 27 3.32 6.55 -10.18
N VAL A 28 2.36 7.41 -9.82
CA VAL A 28 2.18 7.91 -8.46
C VAL A 28 0.72 7.70 -8.05
N SER A 29 0.52 7.20 -6.85
CA SER A 29 -0.80 7.15 -6.23
C SER A 29 -1.20 8.56 -5.74
N TYR A 30 -2.35 9.03 -6.18
CA TYR A 30 -2.93 10.33 -5.82
C TYR A 30 -4.07 10.11 -4.82
N GLY A 31 -3.70 10.05 -3.54
CA GLY A 31 -4.62 10.06 -2.41
C GLY A 31 -5.17 11.47 -2.11
N THR A 32 -6.37 11.53 -1.55
CA THR A 32 -7.14 12.75 -1.31
C THR A 32 -7.62 12.89 0.14
N LEU A 33 -7.09 12.08 1.06
CA LEU A 33 -7.43 12.14 2.48
C LEU A 33 -6.64 13.25 3.19
N GLY A 34 -6.84 14.49 2.73
CA GLY A 34 -6.31 15.69 3.35
C GLY A 34 -7.15 16.93 3.07
N ASP A 35 -7.21 17.85 4.04
CA ASP A 35 -7.97 19.12 3.93
C ASP A 35 -7.13 20.30 3.45
N ASN A 36 -5.85 20.08 3.19
CA ASN A 36 -4.85 21.09 2.82
C ASN A 36 -4.19 20.82 1.46
N LEU A 37 -4.74 19.89 0.67
CA LEU A 37 -4.14 19.45 -0.58
C LEU A 37 -4.33 20.46 -1.73
N PRO A 38 -3.38 20.55 -2.67
CA PRO A 38 -3.51 21.37 -3.88
C PRO A 38 -4.68 20.95 -4.78
N THR A 39 -5.00 21.84 -5.73
CA THR A 39 -5.98 21.53 -6.77
C THR A 39 -5.54 20.33 -7.64
N PRO A 40 -6.49 19.58 -8.23
CA PRO A 40 -6.16 18.47 -9.13
C PRO A 40 -5.21 18.83 -10.28
N ASP A 41 -5.34 20.01 -10.88
CA ASP A 41 -4.44 20.47 -11.95
C ASP A 41 -2.98 20.61 -11.45
N HIS A 42 -2.79 21.11 -10.23
CA HIS A 42 -1.46 21.23 -9.64
C HIS A 42 -0.90 19.85 -9.27
N GLY A 43 -1.72 18.97 -8.68
CA GLY A 43 -1.31 17.59 -8.39
C GLY A 43 -0.85 16.83 -9.63
N ILE A 44 -1.61 16.91 -10.74
CA ILE A 44 -1.22 16.29 -12.01
C ILE A 44 0.08 16.87 -12.57
N LYS A 45 0.28 18.20 -12.50
CA LYS A 45 1.55 18.83 -12.90
C LYS A 45 2.73 18.36 -12.04
N LEU A 46 2.54 18.15 -10.74
CA LEU A 46 3.58 17.62 -9.86
C LEU A 46 3.96 16.17 -10.22
N ILE A 47 2.99 15.32 -10.57
CA ILE A 47 3.30 13.97 -11.08
C ILE A 47 4.18 14.05 -12.33
N GLN A 48 3.86 14.95 -13.27
CA GLN A 48 4.66 15.15 -14.48
C GLN A 48 6.04 15.73 -14.19
N SER A 49 6.18 16.61 -13.17
CA SER A 49 7.45 17.28 -12.84
C SER A 49 8.51 16.31 -12.33
N VAL A 50 8.11 15.20 -11.70
CA VAL A 50 8.99 14.09 -11.29
C VAL A 50 9.11 12.99 -12.34
N SER A 51 8.63 13.26 -13.57
CA SER A 51 8.60 12.33 -14.69
C SER A 51 7.77 11.05 -14.41
N GLY A 52 6.72 11.17 -13.59
CA GLY A 52 5.74 10.11 -13.37
C GLY A 52 4.99 9.80 -14.67
N GLY A 53 4.92 8.52 -15.03
CA GLY A 53 4.31 8.06 -16.28
C GLY A 53 2.82 7.69 -16.17
N ALA A 54 2.29 7.66 -14.94
CA ALA A 54 0.92 7.27 -14.64
C ALA A 54 0.43 7.90 -13.33
N VAL A 55 -0.89 7.97 -13.17
CA VAL A 55 -1.57 8.33 -11.92
C VAL A 55 -2.52 7.20 -11.51
N ARG A 56 -2.51 6.82 -10.23
CA ARG A 56 -3.51 5.95 -9.60
C ARG A 56 -4.42 6.79 -8.71
N ILE A 57 -5.74 6.67 -8.82
CA ILE A 57 -6.73 7.43 -8.06
C ILE A 57 -7.62 6.45 -7.27
N TYR A 58 -7.93 6.76 -6.00
CA TYR A 58 -8.63 5.85 -5.07
C TYR A 58 -10.17 5.87 -5.19
N ASP A 59 -10.68 6.58 -6.17
CA ASP A 59 -12.10 6.67 -6.51
C ASP A 59 -12.26 7.06 -7.99
N ALA A 60 -13.46 7.52 -8.36
CA ALA A 60 -13.74 8.11 -9.66
C ALA A 60 -13.89 9.65 -9.57
N ASN A 61 -13.03 10.35 -8.84
CA ASN A 61 -13.09 11.80 -8.69
C ASN A 61 -13.03 12.51 -10.06
N ALA A 62 -14.17 13.10 -10.46
CA ALA A 62 -14.35 13.69 -11.78
C ALA A 62 -13.34 14.82 -12.06
N SER A 63 -12.96 15.61 -11.04
CA SER A 63 -12.02 16.72 -11.20
C SER A 63 -10.59 16.22 -11.45
N ILE A 64 -10.15 15.17 -10.75
CA ILE A 64 -8.83 14.56 -10.98
C ILE A 64 -8.80 13.84 -12.32
N LEU A 65 -9.85 13.09 -12.67
CA LEU A 65 -9.97 12.44 -13.98
C LEU A 65 -9.97 13.45 -15.13
N ALA A 66 -10.68 14.57 -14.96
CA ALA A 66 -10.67 15.67 -15.93
C ALA A 66 -9.28 16.30 -16.07
N ALA A 67 -8.56 16.53 -14.96
CA ALA A 67 -7.18 17.04 -15.01
C ALA A 67 -6.22 16.06 -15.69
N ALA A 68 -6.26 14.79 -15.32
CA ALA A 68 -5.41 13.75 -15.89
C ALA A 68 -5.68 13.51 -17.38
N SER A 69 -6.95 13.53 -17.81
CA SER A 69 -7.37 13.33 -19.21
C SER A 69 -6.86 14.40 -20.19
N ARG A 70 -6.48 15.58 -19.69
CA ARG A 70 -5.83 16.64 -20.48
C ARG A 70 -4.34 16.39 -20.73
N THR A 71 -3.78 15.29 -20.22
CA THR A 71 -2.37 14.93 -20.32
C THR A 71 -2.17 13.60 -21.06
N ASN A 72 -0.90 13.19 -21.23
CA ASN A 72 -0.55 11.87 -21.76
C ASN A 72 -0.26 10.83 -20.66
N LEU A 73 -0.63 11.12 -19.40
CA LEU A 73 -0.49 10.17 -18.30
C LEU A 73 -1.37 8.95 -18.55
N ARG A 74 -0.86 7.77 -18.15
CA ARG A 74 -1.71 6.59 -17.96
C ARG A 74 -2.56 6.80 -16.72
N ILE A 75 -3.84 6.44 -16.78
CA ILE A 75 -4.80 6.65 -15.71
C ILE A 75 -5.23 5.28 -15.19
N ALA A 76 -4.98 5.02 -13.91
CA ALA A 76 -5.57 3.92 -13.16
C ALA A 76 -6.48 4.51 -12.09
N PHE A 77 -7.67 3.94 -11.93
CA PHE A 77 -8.60 4.37 -10.88
C PHE A 77 -9.56 3.26 -10.52
N GLN A 78 -10.37 3.47 -9.49
CA GLN A 78 -11.13 2.38 -8.89
C GLN A 78 -12.61 2.66 -8.69
N VAL A 79 -13.39 1.57 -8.75
CA VAL A 79 -14.72 1.47 -8.15
C VAL A 79 -14.54 1.45 -6.63
N PRO A 80 -15.17 2.38 -5.89
CA PRO A 80 -15.13 2.37 -4.42
C PRO A 80 -15.67 1.06 -3.81
N ASN A 81 -15.15 0.67 -2.65
CA ASN A 81 -15.47 -0.61 -1.99
C ASN A 81 -16.98 -0.75 -1.70
N GLU A 82 -17.64 0.34 -1.34
CA GLU A 82 -19.07 0.41 -1.03
C GLU A 82 -19.98 0.14 -2.23
N LEU A 83 -19.49 0.26 -3.46
CA LEU A 83 -20.26 -0.02 -4.68
C LEU A 83 -20.10 -1.45 -5.19
N ILE A 84 -19.19 -2.25 -4.62
CA ILE A 84 -18.88 -3.60 -5.12
C ILE A 84 -20.14 -4.48 -5.10
N THR A 85 -20.84 -4.53 -3.97
CA THR A 85 -22.02 -5.40 -3.81
C THR A 85 -23.16 -5.00 -4.75
N SER A 86 -23.43 -3.71 -4.93
CA SER A 86 -24.50 -3.26 -5.82
C SER A 86 -24.18 -3.55 -7.29
N ILE A 87 -22.92 -3.37 -7.70
CA ILE A 87 -22.43 -3.67 -9.05
C ILE A 87 -22.43 -5.18 -9.31
N ALA A 88 -22.04 -6.00 -8.33
CA ALA A 88 -22.00 -7.46 -8.45
C ALA A 88 -23.34 -8.08 -8.85
N TYR A 89 -24.44 -7.57 -8.29
CA TYR A 89 -25.77 -8.13 -8.47
C TYR A 89 -26.66 -7.34 -9.43
N ASN A 90 -26.14 -6.30 -10.09
CA ASN A 90 -26.89 -5.48 -11.03
C ASN A 90 -26.00 -4.96 -12.17
N GLN A 91 -26.12 -5.56 -13.37
CA GLN A 91 -25.37 -5.14 -14.56
C GLN A 91 -25.63 -3.67 -14.93
N SER A 92 -26.87 -3.18 -14.79
CA SER A 92 -27.21 -1.79 -15.09
C SER A 92 -26.48 -0.79 -14.17
N ALA A 93 -26.13 -1.19 -12.94
CA ALA A 93 -25.29 -0.38 -12.05
C ALA A 93 -23.85 -0.29 -12.58
N ALA A 94 -23.29 -1.39 -13.09
CA ALA A 94 -21.99 -1.41 -13.75
C ALA A 94 -21.98 -0.54 -15.02
N ASP A 95 -23.02 -0.67 -15.86
CA ASP A 95 -23.18 0.11 -17.08
C ASP A 95 -23.27 1.62 -16.77
N SER A 96 -24.06 1.98 -15.74
CA SER A 96 -24.19 3.37 -15.29
C SER A 96 -22.88 3.92 -14.75
N TRP A 97 -22.12 3.13 -14.00
CA TRP A 97 -20.81 3.53 -13.48
C TRP A 97 -19.80 3.76 -14.63
N VAL A 98 -19.74 2.87 -15.61
CA VAL A 98 -18.89 3.04 -16.82
C VAL A 98 -19.33 4.25 -17.64
N ALA A 99 -20.64 4.43 -17.84
CA ALA A 99 -21.19 5.57 -18.57
C ALA A 99 -20.82 6.91 -17.91
N THR A 100 -20.86 6.96 -16.57
CA THR A 100 -20.59 8.17 -15.80
C THR A 100 -19.10 8.48 -15.72
N ASN A 101 -18.26 7.47 -15.47
CA ASN A 101 -16.87 7.69 -15.05
C ASN A 101 -15.83 7.43 -16.16
N ILE A 102 -16.15 6.57 -17.13
CA ILE A 102 -15.22 6.16 -18.19
C ILE A 102 -15.52 6.87 -19.50
N LEU A 103 -16.78 6.94 -19.92
CA LEU A 103 -17.12 7.53 -21.22
C LEU A 103 -16.68 8.99 -21.40
N PRO A 104 -16.74 9.87 -20.38
CA PRO A 104 -16.26 11.24 -20.51
C PRO A 104 -14.76 11.32 -20.83
N ILE A 105 -13.97 10.36 -20.35
CA ILE A 105 -12.51 10.34 -20.50
C ILE A 105 -12.01 9.24 -21.45
N ARG A 106 -12.89 8.59 -22.22
CA ARG A 106 -12.58 7.41 -23.07
C ARG A 106 -11.52 7.61 -24.15
N LYS A 107 -11.17 8.86 -24.46
CA LYS A 107 -10.06 9.21 -25.39
C LYS A 107 -8.70 9.25 -24.69
N SER A 108 -8.68 9.22 -23.37
CA SER A 108 -7.47 9.24 -22.53
C SER A 108 -6.86 7.85 -22.41
N ARG A 109 -5.65 7.77 -21.84
CA ARG A 109 -4.93 6.51 -21.65
C ARG A 109 -5.33 5.80 -20.36
N ILE A 110 -6.59 5.37 -20.28
CA ILE A 110 -7.05 4.52 -19.16
C ILE A 110 -6.31 3.18 -19.26
N THR A 111 -5.51 2.87 -18.24
CA THR A 111 -4.59 1.72 -18.26
C THR A 111 -5.08 0.57 -17.38
N TYR A 112 -5.71 0.85 -16.23
CA TYR A 112 -6.25 -0.15 -15.31
C TYR A 112 -7.54 0.37 -14.67
N ILE A 113 -8.52 -0.51 -14.46
CA ILE A 113 -9.68 -0.26 -13.58
C ILE A 113 -9.62 -1.25 -12.43
N TYR A 114 -9.53 -0.73 -11.21
CA TYR A 114 -9.63 -1.56 -10.01
C TYR A 114 -11.08 -1.62 -9.53
N VAL A 115 -11.52 -2.80 -9.11
CA VAL A 115 -12.77 -2.98 -8.38
C VAL A 115 -12.40 -3.14 -6.92
N GLY A 116 -12.52 -2.04 -6.19
CA GLY A 116 -12.08 -1.91 -4.81
C GLY A 116 -10.56 -1.83 -4.61
N ASN A 117 -10.21 -1.65 -3.34
CA ASN A 117 -8.85 -1.57 -2.82
C ASN A 117 -8.73 -2.46 -1.58
N GLU A 118 -7.77 -3.39 -1.61
CA GLU A 118 -7.46 -4.34 -0.52
C GLU A 118 -8.71 -5.00 0.10
N VAL A 119 -9.68 -5.33 -0.75
CA VAL A 119 -11.00 -5.81 -0.32
C VAL A 119 -10.87 -7.04 0.58
N LEU A 120 -9.96 -7.96 0.23
CA LEU A 120 -9.74 -9.24 0.90
C LEU A 120 -8.94 -9.14 2.21
N SER A 121 -8.48 -7.94 2.57
CA SER A 121 -7.77 -7.63 3.82
C SER A 121 -8.73 -7.19 4.93
N ASN A 122 -9.94 -6.75 4.58
CA ASN A 122 -10.94 -6.31 5.55
C ASN A 122 -11.80 -7.48 6.07
N PRO A 123 -11.60 -7.97 7.31
CA PRO A 123 -12.35 -9.12 7.84
C PRO A 123 -13.85 -8.84 8.03
N THR A 124 -14.27 -7.58 8.13
CA THR A 124 -15.70 -7.23 8.26
C THR A 124 -16.49 -7.49 6.97
N GLY A 125 -15.80 -7.59 5.82
CA GLY A 125 -16.38 -7.89 4.51
C GLY A 125 -16.41 -9.38 4.15
N ALA A 126 -15.98 -10.27 5.05
CA ALA A 126 -15.62 -11.66 4.74
C ALA A 126 -16.72 -12.51 4.09
N ASN A 127 -17.99 -12.16 4.31
CA ASN A 127 -19.15 -12.94 3.86
C ASN A 127 -20.11 -12.18 2.94
N SER A 128 -19.69 -11.02 2.40
CA SER A 128 -20.53 -10.24 1.48
C SER A 128 -19.70 -9.63 0.37
N THR A 129 -18.92 -8.59 0.68
CA THR A 129 -18.12 -7.86 -0.30
C THR A 129 -17.05 -8.73 -0.93
N TRP A 130 -16.48 -9.70 -0.20
CA TRP A 130 -15.48 -10.62 -0.74
C TRP A 130 -16.06 -11.52 -1.84
N GLU A 131 -17.23 -12.13 -1.61
CA GLU A 131 -17.89 -12.98 -2.60
C GLU A 131 -18.42 -12.19 -3.80
N ALA A 132 -18.82 -10.94 -3.58
CA ALA A 132 -19.28 -10.02 -4.61
C ALA A 132 -18.14 -9.49 -5.51
N LEU A 133 -16.87 -9.61 -5.10
CA LEU A 133 -15.73 -8.99 -5.78
C LEU A 133 -15.56 -9.43 -7.24
N VAL A 134 -15.43 -10.73 -7.49
CA VAL A 134 -15.25 -11.27 -8.85
C VAL A 134 -16.50 -11.06 -9.72
N PRO A 135 -17.74 -11.26 -9.23
CA PRO A 135 -18.94 -10.83 -9.96
C PRO A 135 -18.95 -9.35 -10.36
N ALA A 136 -18.56 -8.43 -9.46
CA ALA A 136 -18.48 -7.02 -9.78
C ALA A 136 -17.43 -6.73 -10.88
N MET A 137 -16.27 -7.37 -10.81
CA MET A 137 -15.23 -7.29 -11.85
C MET A 137 -15.74 -7.79 -13.21
N LYS A 138 -16.52 -8.87 -13.25
CA LYS A 138 -17.17 -9.36 -14.47
C LYS A 138 -18.15 -8.35 -15.04
N ASN A 139 -19.00 -7.75 -14.22
CA ASN A 139 -20.01 -6.80 -14.70
C ASN A 139 -19.37 -5.51 -15.22
N ILE A 140 -18.33 -4.99 -14.55
CA ILE A 140 -17.54 -3.85 -15.05
C ILE A 140 -16.83 -4.20 -16.37
N TYR A 141 -16.21 -5.38 -16.47
CA TYR A 141 -15.60 -5.83 -17.71
C TYR A 141 -16.63 -5.93 -18.84
N GLN A 142 -17.81 -6.50 -18.60
CA GLN A 142 -18.89 -6.58 -19.59
C GLN A 142 -19.37 -5.20 -20.04
N ALA A 143 -19.57 -4.27 -19.11
CA ALA A 143 -19.95 -2.88 -19.40
C ALA A 143 -18.91 -2.20 -20.32
N LEU A 144 -17.62 -2.39 -20.06
CA LEU A 144 -16.53 -1.90 -20.92
C LEU A 144 -16.58 -2.50 -22.32
N GLN A 145 -16.79 -3.82 -22.44
CA GLN A 145 -16.90 -4.50 -23.72
C GLN A 145 -18.09 -3.97 -24.54
N GLY A 146 -19.24 -3.72 -23.90
CA GLY A 146 -20.43 -3.14 -24.51
C GLY A 146 -20.21 -1.74 -25.10
N GLN A 147 -19.24 -0.99 -24.56
CA GLN A 147 -18.83 0.33 -25.05
C GLN A 147 -17.64 0.26 -26.04
N ASN A 148 -17.27 -0.93 -26.52
CA ASN A 148 -16.11 -1.20 -27.36
C ASN A 148 -14.75 -0.80 -26.74
N LEU A 149 -14.66 -0.78 -25.41
CA LEU A 149 -13.43 -0.49 -24.66
C LEU A 149 -12.71 -1.78 -24.28
N LYS A 150 -12.24 -2.53 -25.28
CA LYS A 150 -11.84 -3.94 -25.10
C LYS A 150 -10.46 -4.16 -24.45
N ASN A 151 -9.63 -3.12 -24.37
CA ASN A 151 -8.22 -3.21 -23.99
C ASN A 151 -7.92 -2.59 -22.61
N ILE A 152 -8.92 -2.47 -21.74
CA ILE A 152 -8.74 -1.93 -20.39
C ILE A 152 -8.76 -3.11 -19.40
N PRO A 153 -7.60 -3.52 -18.84
CA PRO A 153 -7.55 -4.53 -17.79
C PRO A 153 -8.38 -4.12 -16.58
N VAL A 154 -9.19 -5.07 -16.10
CA VAL A 154 -9.98 -4.96 -14.87
C VAL A 154 -9.37 -5.88 -13.83
N GLY A 155 -9.20 -5.39 -12.61
CA GLY A 155 -8.62 -6.14 -11.50
C GLY A 155 -9.11 -5.65 -10.15
N THR A 156 -8.43 -6.08 -9.09
CA THR A 156 -8.59 -5.55 -7.73
C THR A 156 -7.21 -5.55 -7.09
N THR A 157 -6.92 -4.60 -6.21
CA THR A 157 -5.63 -4.60 -5.50
C THR A 157 -5.69 -5.49 -4.27
N CYS A 158 -4.62 -6.23 -4.05
CA CYS A 158 -4.47 -7.15 -2.93
C CYS A 158 -3.28 -6.72 -2.09
N ALA A 159 -3.43 -6.71 -0.77
CA ALA A 159 -2.29 -6.57 0.14
C ALA A 159 -1.53 -7.90 0.25
N MET A 160 -0.32 -7.83 0.81
CA MET A 160 0.50 -9.01 1.09
C MET A 160 -0.13 -9.97 2.13
N ASP A 161 -1.09 -9.49 2.93
CA ASP A 161 -1.82 -10.30 3.93
C ASP A 161 -2.80 -11.33 3.33
N LEU A 162 -2.97 -11.31 2.00
CA LEU A 162 -3.66 -12.39 1.28
C LEU A 162 -2.82 -13.69 1.26
N ILE A 163 -1.52 -13.58 1.53
CA ILE A 163 -0.55 -14.67 1.54
C ILE A 163 -0.24 -15.07 2.98
N ASP A 164 -0.54 -16.31 3.35
CA ASP A 164 -0.34 -16.87 4.70
C ASP A 164 1.16 -17.07 4.99
N THR A 165 1.79 -17.93 4.19
CA THR A 165 3.25 -18.09 4.25
C THR A 165 3.85 -17.19 3.20
N VAL A 166 4.54 -16.13 3.61
CA VAL A 166 5.23 -15.20 2.71
C VAL A 166 6.73 -15.49 2.56
N PHE A 167 7.31 -16.29 3.46
CA PHE A 167 8.74 -16.57 3.47
C PHE A 167 9.03 -18.04 3.84
N PRO A 168 10.03 -18.69 3.20
CA PRO A 168 10.76 -18.21 2.01
C PRO A 168 9.87 -18.15 0.77
N PRO A 169 10.28 -17.46 -0.32
CA PRO A 169 9.49 -17.39 -1.55
C PRO A 169 9.04 -18.76 -2.06
N SER A 170 9.90 -19.77 -2.07
CA SER A 170 9.54 -21.15 -2.45
C SER A 170 8.39 -21.76 -1.64
N ALA A 171 8.28 -21.41 -0.36
CA ALA A 171 7.26 -21.91 0.55
C ALA A 171 5.95 -21.14 0.44
N ALA A 172 5.94 -20.02 -0.29
CA ALA A 172 4.84 -19.09 -0.24
C ALA A 172 3.50 -19.66 -0.72
N ARG A 173 2.41 -19.36 -0.02
CA ARG A 173 1.06 -19.85 -0.34
C ARG A 173 -0.01 -18.88 0.17
N PHE A 174 -1.12 -18.79 -0.56
CA PHE A 174 -2.31 -18.08 -0.11
C PHE A 174 -2.93 -18.75 1.13
N HIS A 175 -3.65 -17.96 1.91
CA HIS A 175 -4.52 -18.43 3.00
C HIS A 175 -5.46 -19.54 2.52
N SER A 176 -5.46 -20.71 3.17
CA SER A 176 -6.23 -21.88 2.73
C SER A 176 -7.74 -21.64 2.76
N ASP A 177 -8.21 -20.84 3.72
CA ASP A 177 -9.60 -20.41 3.87
C ASP A 177 -10.06 -19.46 2.76
N LYS A 178 -9.14 -18.72 2.13
CA LYS A 178 -9.43 -17.80 1.01
C LYS A 178 -9.10 -18.40 -0.36
N ALA A 179 -8.19 -19.38 -0.42
CA ALA A 179 -7.60 -19.87 -1.66
C ALA A 179 -8.66 -20.40 -2.64
N GLY A 180 -9.55 -21.29 -2.17
CA GLY A 180 -10.54 -21.95 -3.01
C GLY A 180 -11.67 -21.04 -3.48
N SER A 181 -12.31 -20.35 -2.55
CA SER A 181 -13.54 -19.58 -2.79
C SER A 181 -13.30 -18.20 -3.37
N LEU A 182 -12.14 -17.58 -3.11
CA LEU A 182 -11.89 -16.17 -3.47
C LEU A 182 -10.70 -16.04 -4.44
N VAL A 183 -9.56 -16.63 -4.09
CA VAL A 183 -8.32 -16.43 -4.87
C VAL A 183 -8.36 -17.16 -6.21
N ILE A 184 -8.72 -18.43 -6.26
CA ILE A 184 -8.78 -19.18 -7.53
C ILE A 184 -9.75 -18.51 -8.53
N PRO A 185 -10.99 -18.13 -8.16
CA PRO A 185 -11.88 -17.40 -9.06
C PRO A 185 -11.32 -16.06 -9.54
N LEU A 186 -10.64 -15.32 -8.66
CA LEU A 186 -9.95 -14.07 -9.03
C LEU A 186 -8.85 -14.33 -10.06
N LEU A 187 -7.92 -15.24 -9.78
CA LEU A 187 -6.81 -15.57 -10.69
C LEU A 187 -7.32 -16.08 -12.04
N LYS A 188 -8.39 -16.89 -12.03
CA LYS A 188 -9.07 -17.34 -13.24
C LYS A 188 -9.60 -16.18 -14.06
N PHE A 189 -10.35 -15.27 -13.44
CA PHE A 189 -10.88 -14.09 -14.14
C PHE A 189 -9.76 -13.24 -14.74
N LEU A 190 -8.69 -12.98 -13.98
CA LEU A 190 -7.56 -12.17 -14.45
C LEU A 190 -6.89 -12.83 -15.66
N LYS A 191 -6.72 -14.15 -15.64
CA LYS A 191 -6.14 -14.91 -16.77
C LYS A 191 -7.05 -14.88 -17.99
N ASP A 192 -8.34 -15.17 -17.80
CA ASP A 192 -9.33 -15.27 -18.88
C ASP A 192 -9.57 -13.90 -19.56
N THR A 193 -9.28 -12.79 -18.88
CA THR A 193 -9.40 -11.41 -19.40
C THR A 193 -8.08 -10.74 -19.78
N ASN A 194 -6.95 -11.48 -19.76
CA ASN A 194 -5.60 -10.95 -20.00
C ASN A 194 -5.27 -9.72 -19.14
N SER A 195 -5.69 -9.77 -17.88
CA SER A 195 -5.42 -8.75 -16.86
C SER A 195 -4.15 -9.08 -16.07
N TYR A 196 -3.95 -8.41 -14.93
CA TYR A 196 -2.78 -8.50 -14.08
C TYR A 196 -3.20 -8.84 -12.66
N PHE A 197 -2.32 -9.49 -11.91
CA PHE A 197 -2.44 -9.53 -10.46
C PHE A 197 -1.84 -8.24 -9.89
N PHE A 198 -2.69 -7.44 -9.24
CA PHE A 198 -2.34 -6.14 -8.68
C PHE A 198 -2.04 -6.31 -7.19
N ILE A 199 -0.79 -6.09 -6.79
CA ILE A 199 -0.34 -6.28 -5.42
C ILE A 199 0.15 -4.95 -4.84
N ASP A 200 -0.26 -4.65 -3.61
CA ASP A 200 0.27 -3.59 -2.78
C ASP A 200 1.36 -4.21 -1.87
N ALA A 201 2.62 -3.81 -2.03
CA ALA A 201 3.75 -4.43 -1.34
C ALA A 201 4.73 -3.39 -0.79
N TYR A 202 4.91 -3.42 0.54
CA TYR A 202 5.63 -2.39 1.28
C TYR A 202 6.78 -2.99 2.11
N PRO A 203 8.02 -2.96 1.59
CA PRO A 203 9.21 -3.40 2.32
C PRO A 203 9.39 -2.74 3.68
N TYR A 204 8.91 -1.50 3.86
CA TYR A 204 8.93 -0.79 5.15
C TYR A 204 8.28 -1.60 6.27
N PHE A 205 7.04 -2.07 6.08
CA PHE A 205 6.31 -2.80 7.13
C PHE A 205 6.99 -4.14 7.46
N THR A 206 7.40 -4.89 6.44
CA THR A 206 8.10 -6.16 6.63
C THR A 206 9.44 -5.96 7.34
N TRP A 207 10.20 -4.94 6.97
CA TRP A 207 11.47 -4.62 7.62
C TRP A 207 11.27 -4.15 9.06
N SER A 208 10.36 -3.21 9.32
CA SER A 208 10.14 -2.67 10.66
C SER A 208 9.75 -3.77 11.65
N ALA A 209 8.81 -4.64 11.26
CA ALA A 209 8.39 -5.78 12.08
C ALA A 209 9.50 -6.84 12.30
N ASN A 210 10.53 -6.89 11.45
CA ASN A 210 11.58 -7.92 11.47
C ASN A 210 13.00 -7.32 11.47
N HIS A 211 13.17 -6.12 12.00
CA HIS A 211 14.38 -5.30 11.82
C HIS A 211 15.66 -5.92 12.41
N THR A 212 15.52 -6.89 13.31
CA THR A 212 16.63 -7.65 13.92
C THR A 212 17.18 -8.74 13.01
N ILE A 213 16.40 -9.20 12.02
CA ILE A 213 16.75 -10.29 11.09
C ILE A 213 16.89 -9.75 9.66
N VAL A 214 16.04 -8.81 9.27
CA VAL A 214 16.06 -8.17 7.96
C VAL A 214 16.84 -6.86 8.05
N SER A 215 17.97 -6.77 7.35
CA SER A 215 18.75 -5.54 7.36
C SER A 215 18.05 -4.40 6.63
N LEU A 216 18.19 -3.17 7.15
CA LEU A 216 17.63 -1.98 6.49
C LEU A 216 18.22 -1.79 5.09
N ASP A 217 19.50 -2.13 4.89
CA ASP A 217 20.14 -2.08 3.57
C ASP A 217 19.47 -3.01 2.56
N TYR A 218 19.01 -4.19 2.99
CA TYR A 218 18.27 -5.12 2.13
C TYR A 218 16.87 -4.59 1.75
N ALA A 219 16.18 -3.91 2.67
CA ALA A 219 14.91 -3.27 2.41
C ALA A 219 15.03 -2.01 1.50
N LEU A 220 16.16 -1.31 1.58
CA LEU A 220 16.43 -0.07 0.83
C LEU A 220 17.19 -0.27 -0.49
N PHE A 221 17.32 -1.51 -0.99
CA PHE A 221 18.07 -1.84 -2.21
C PHE A 221 19.58 -1.46 -2.16
N ARG A 222 20.17 -1.50 -0.98
CA ARG A 222 21.60 -1.22 -0.72
C ARG A 222 22.38 -2.43 -0.22
N ALA A 223 21.75 -3.61 -0.18
CA ALA A 223 22.37 -4.84 0.29
C ALA A 223 23.71 -5.12 -0.40
N LYS A 224 24.67 -5.54 0.41
CA LYS A 224 25.94 -6.11 -0.06
C LYS A 224 25.76 -7.63 -0.19
N PRO A 225 26.68 -8.36 -0.85
CA PRO A 225 26.56 -9.80 -1.03
C PRO A 225 26.31 -10.61 0.25
N ARG A 226 26.82 -10.14 1.41
CA ARG A 226 26.56 -10.76 2.72
C ARG A 226 25.11 -10.66 3.21
N ASP A 227 24.36 -9.69 2.71
CA ASP A 227 22.97 -9.41 3.09
C ASP A 227 21.99 -10.07 2.10
N TYR A 228 22.49 -10.73 1.03
CA TYR A 228 21.65 -11.40 0.06
C TYR A 228 21.01 -12.65 0.67
N TYR A 229 19.76 -12.89 0.28
CA TYR A 229 19.02 -14.07 0.71
C TYR A 229 19.05 -15.15 -0.37
N PHE A 230 19.56 -16.33 -0.05
CA PHE A 230 19.48 -17.50 -0.93
C PHE A 230 18.29 -18.38 -0.53
N ASP A 231 17.32 -18.52 -1.44
CA ASP A 231 16.18 -19.41 -1.26
C ASP A 231 16.54 -20.83 -1.72
N TYR A 232 16.61 -21.77 -0.78
CA TYR A 232 16.95 -23.16 -1.07
C TYR A 232 15.89 -23.90 -1.89
N GLY A 233 14.63 -23.47 -1.90
CA GLY A 233 13.58 -24.13 -2.67
C GLY A 233 13.59 -23.71 -4.13
N THR A 234 13.69 -22.41 -4.41
CA THR A 234 13.77 -21.88 -5.79
C THR A 234 15.18 -21.92 -6.38
N LYS A 235 16.22 -22.05 -5.52
CA LYS A 235 17.65 -21.90 -5.88
C LYS A 235 18.00 -20.51 -6.40
N LEU A 236 17.22 -19.50 -6.04
CA LEU A 236 17.41 -18.12 -6.45
C LEU A 236 18.02 -17.28 -5.32
N THR A 237 18.79 -16.27 -5.71
CA THR A 237 19.34 -15.27 -4.78
C THR A 237 18.59 -13.96 -4.93
N TYR A 238 18.07 -13.47 -3.82
CA TYR A 238 17.39 -12.19 -3.71
C TYR A 238 18.34 -11.13 -3.19
N LYS A 239 18.35 -9.97 -3.87
CA LYS A 239 19.27 -8.87 -3.55
C LYS A 239 18.58 -7.71 -2.83
N ASN A 240 17.26 -7.75 -2.74
CA ASN A 240 16.47 -6.80 -1.98
C ASN A 240 15.14 -7.43 -1.55
N LEU A 241 14.53 -6.83 -0.52
CA LEU A 241 13.31 -7.34 0.08
C LEU A 241 12.11 -7.30 -0.87
N LEU A 242 12.02 -6.28 -1.75
CA LEU A 242 10.89 -6.16 -2.67
C LEU A 242 10.85 -7.31 -3.70
N GLU A 243 11.98 -7.63 -4.34
CA GLU A 243 12.08 -8.78 -5.26
C GLU A 243 11.67 -10.08 -4.58
N GLN A 244 12.07 -10.26 -3.32
CA GLN A 244 11.72 -11.42 -2.51
C GLN A 244 10.22 -11.49 -2.24
N MET A 245 9.61 -10.38 -1.82
CA MET A 245 8.17 -10.29 -1.56
C MET A 245 7.36 -10.57 -2.83
N LEU A 246 7.75 -9.99 -3.97
CA LEU A 246 7.07 -10.20 -5.25
C LEU A 246 7.16 -11.65 -5.70
N ASP A 247 8.31 -12.30 -5.56
CA ASP A 247 8.43 -13.72 -5.93
C ASP A 247 7.73 -14.67 -4.95
N SER A 248 7.47 -14.26 -3.71
CA SER A 248 6.53 -14.99 -2.83
C SER A 248 5.11 -14.97 -3.40
N VAL A 249 4.65 -13.85 -3.94
CA VAL A 249 3.36 -13.76 -4.65
C VAL A 249 3.35 -14.68 -5.87
N VAL A 250 4.41 -14.65 -6.69
CA VAL A 250 4.52 -15.51 -7.89
C VAL A 250 4.51 -17.00 -7.51
N SER A 251 5.25 -17.39 -6.48
CA SER A 251 5.28 -18.76 -5.96
C SER A 251 3.91 -19.22 -5.46
N ALA A 252 3.19 -18.36 -4.72
CA ALA A 252 1.84 -18.65 -4.25
C ALA A 252 0.85 -18.85 -5.42
N MET A 253 0.89 -17.99 -6.45
CA MET A 253 0.08 -18.15 -7.68
C MET A 253 0.48 -19.41 -8.46
N THR A 254 1.76 -19.74 -8.52
CA THR A 254 2.28 -20.92 -9.22
C THR A 254 1.71 -22.21 -8.63
N LYS A 255 1.59 -22.30 -7.29
CA LYS A 255 0.97 -23.46 -6.61
C LYS A 255 -0.51 -23.64 -6.94
N LEU A 256 -1.19 -22.59 -7.39
CA LEU A 256 -2.58 -22.65 -7.85
C LEU A 256 -2.70 -22.80 -9.37
N GLY A 257 -1.58 -22.92 -10.10
CA GLY A 257 -1.58 -23.08 -11.57
C GLY A 257 -1.60 -21.77 -12.37
N TYR A 258 -1.36 -20.63 -11.72
CA TYR A 258 -1.43 -19.28 -12.32
C TYR A 258 -0.11 -18.53 -12.28
N GLY A 259 1.01 -19.24 -12.30
CA GLY A 259 2.33 -18.60 -12.25
C GLY A 259 2.56 -17.60 -13.40
N ASP A 260 1.99 -17.86 -14.58
CA ASP A 260 2.15 -17.04 -15.78
C ASP A 260 1.42 -15.69 -15.75
N LEU A 261 0.60 -15.42 -14.72
CA LEU A 261 -0.04 -14.12 -14.55
C LEU A 261 1.00 -13.02 -14.35
N LYS A 262 0.79 -11.91 -15.06
CA LYS A 262 1.61 -10.70 -14.98
C LYS A 262 1.33 -9.98 -13.66
N LEU A 263 2.35 -9.31 -13.12
CA LEU A 263 2.24 -8.50 -11.91
C LEU A 263 2.20 -7.01 -12.24
N VAL A 264 1.40 -6.27 -11.47
CA VAL A 264 1.53 -4.83 -11.30
C VAL A 264 1.72 -4.57 -9.81
N LEU A 265 2.77 -3.84 -9.47
CA LEU A 265 2.99 -3.34 -8.12
C LEU A 265 2.11 -2.11 -7.95
N ALA A 266 0.87 -2.35 -7.54
CA ALA A 266 -0.18 -1.35 -7.52
C ALA A 266 0.11 -0.27 -6.48
N GLU A 267 0.83 -0.60 -5.41
CA GLU A 267 1.42 0.35 -4.47
C GLU A 267 2.73 -0.16 -3.88
N THR A 268 3.66 0.76 -3.69
CA THR A 268 4.82 0.59 -2.82
C THR A 268 5.38 1.95 -2.44
N GLY A 269 6.10 2.05 -1.34
CA GLY A 269 6.71 3.31 -0.92
C GLY A 269 7.50 3.15 0.36
N TRP A 270 7.85 4.28 0.95
CA TRP A 270 8.46 4.33 2.26
C TRP A 270 8.12 5.65 2.95
N PRO A 271 7.70 5.64 4.23
CA PRO A 271 7.22 6.84 4.90
C PRO A 271 8.36 7.80 5.25
N ASN A 272 8.10 9.10 5.08
CA ASN A 272 9.04 10.19 5.34
C ASN A 272 9.00 10.72 6.79
N GLY A 273 8.11 10.21 7.62
CA GLY A 273 7.92 10.57 9.03
C GLY A 273 6.93 9.62 9.70
N GLY A 274 6.79 9.73 11.02
CA GLY A 274 5.96 8.85 11.83
C GLY A 274 5.99 9.21 13.30
N ASP A 275 5.28 8.44 14.11
CA ASP A 275 5.30 8.49 15.56
C ASP A 275 6.68 8.01 16.10
N ILE A 276 6.95 8.21 17.38
CA ILE A 276 8.26 7.89 18.00
C ILE A 276 8.57 6.38 17.88
N SER A 277 7.53 5.54 17.95
CA SER A 277 7.64 4.09 17.81
C SER A 277 7.86 3.60 16.38
N GLU A 278 7.69 4.46 15.38
CA GLU A 278 7.76 4.12 13.96
C GLU A 278 9.15 4.41 13.37
N PHE A 279 10.13 3.70 13.90
CA PHE A 279 11.53 3.85 13.50
C PHE A 279 11.74 3.53 12.00
N GLY A 280 12.70 4.22 11.40
CA GLY A 280 13.04 4.13 9.98
C GLY A 280 12.10 4.91 9.06
N ALA A 281 10.96 5.41 9.55
CA ALA A 281 10.14 6.40 8.85
C ALA A 281 10.82 7.76 8.92
N ASN A 282 11.49 8.17 7.84
CA ASN A 282 12.20 9.43 7.74
C ASN A 282 12.47 9.80 6.28
N VAL A 283 12.67 11.10 6.04
CA VAL A 283 12.94 11.67 4.70
C VAL A 283 14.10 10.97 3.98
N TYR A 284 15.17 10.60 4.69
CA TYR A 284 16.34 9.97 4.09
C TYR A 284 16.02 8.58 3.52
N ASN A 285 15.44 7.70 4.34
CA ASN A 285 15.09 6.35 3.91
C ASN A 285 14.00 6.38 2.83
N ALA A 286 13.02 7.29 2.94
CA ALA A 286 12.00 7.49 1.92
C ALA A 286 12.61 7.86 0.56
N ALA A 287 13.52 8.83 0.54
CA ALA A 287 14.25 9.22 -0.65
C ALA A 287 15.10 8.08 -1.21
N VAL A 288 15.83 7.36 -0.35
CA VAL A 288 16.67 6.23 -0.78
C VAL A 288 15.82 5.13 -1.40
N TYR A 289 14.73 4.73 -0.76
CA TYR A 289 13.84 3.68 -1.23
C TYR A 289 13.27 4.03 -2.62
N ASN A 290 12.59 5.17 -2.73
CA ASN A 290 11.89 5.55 -3.96
C ASN A 290 12.86 5.85 -5.12
N ARG A 291 14.03 6.45 -4.87
CA ARG A 291 15.07 6.64 -5.91
C ARG A 291 15.66 5.32 -6.39
N ASN A 292 15.90 4.38 -5.47
CA ASN A 292 16.45 3.08 -5.82
C ASN A 292 15.44 2.20 -6.56
N LEU A 293 14.18 2.24 -6.15
CA LEU A 293 13.05 1.63 -6.85
C LEU A 293 12.99 2.11 -8.31
N ALA A 294 12.98 3.43 -8.53
CA ALA A 294 12.97 4.02 -9.86
C ALA A 294 14.15 3.53 -10.72
N ARG A 295 15.36 3.52 -10.17
CA ARG A 295 16.56 3.04 -10.85
C ARG A 295 16.50 1.56 -11.21
N ILE A 296 16.07 0.70 -10.29
CA ILE A 296 16.01 -0.75 -10.51
C ILE A 296 14.95 -1.11 -11.55
N LEU A 297 13.77 -0.50 -11.48
CA LEU A 297 12.71 -0.70 -12.47
C LEU A 297 13.09 -0.15 -13.85
N ALA A 298 13.87 0.93 -13.92
CA ALA A 298 14.42 1.43 -15.18
C ALA A 298 15.37 0.42 -15.86
N MET A 299 16.00 -0.48 -15.09
CA MET A 299 16.85 -1.56 -15.63
C MET A 299 16.07 -2.73 -16.23
N ARG A 300 14.75 -2.81 -15.99
CA ARG A 300 13.83 -3.81 -16.60
C ARG A 300 14.26 -5.27 -16.42
N LYS A 301 14.87 -5.57 -15.27
CA LYS A 301 15.36 -6.93 -14.97
C LYS A 301 14.27 -7.89 -14.50
N GLY A 302 13.09 -7.38 -14.12
CA GLY A 302 12.08 -8.17 -13.42
C GLY A 302 12.59 -8.64 -12.06
N THR A 303 12.08 -9.76 -11.58
CA THR A 303 12.52 -10.43 -10.34
C THR A 303 13.34 -11.68 -10.67
N PRO A 304 14.05 -12.29 -9.69
CA PRO A 304 14.75 -13.55 -9.92
C PRO A 304 13.89 -14.68 -10.53
N LEU A 305 12.61 -14.82 -10.13
CA LEU A 305 11.70 -15.88 -10.60
C LEU A 305 10.94 -15.49 -11.88
N ARG A 306 10.93 -14.19 -12.21
CA ARG A 306 10.36 -13.62 -13.45
C ARG A 306 11.37 -12.64 -14.11
N PRO A 307 12.51 -13.14 -14.60
CA PRO A 307 13.52 -12.28 -15.21
C PRO A 307 13.01 -11.67 -16.51
N ASN A 308 13.38 -10.42 -16.76
CA ASN A 308 13.03 -9.62 -17.95
C ASN A 308 11.51 -9.39 -18.14
N VAL A 309 10.71 -9.60 -17.10
CA VAL A 309 9.28 -9.27 -17.10
C VAL A 309 9.10 -7.86 -16.53
N ALA A 310 8.37 -7.01 -17.25
CA ALA A 310 8.03 -5.68 -16.75
C ALA A 310 7.04 -5.77 -15.58
N ILE A 311 7.26 -4.92 -14.57
CA ILE A 311 6.40 -4.80 -13.39
C ILE A 311 6.03 -3.32 -13.28
N PRO A 312 4.97 -2.88 -13.99
CA PRO A 312 4.44 -1.53 -13.83
C PRO A 312 4.18 -1.25 -12.35
N THR A 313 4.57 -0.08 -11.87
CA THR A 313 4.61 0.22 -10.45
C THR A 313 3.99 1.59 -10.16
N PHE A 314 3.26 1.75 -9.07
CA PHE A 314 2.89 3.07 -8.54
C PHE A 314 3.54 3.30 -7.19
N VAL A 315 4.16 4.48 -7.05
CA VAL A 315 4.73 4.93 -5.79
C VAL A 315 3.60 5.54 -4.94
N PHE A 316 3.45 5.03 -3.72
CA PHE A 316 2.59 5.60 -2.69
C PHE A 316 3.39 6.61 -1.86
N ALA A 317 3.04 7.91 -1.86
CA ALA A 317 1.97 8.59 -2.61
C ALA A 317 2.39 10.01 -3.05
N LEU A 318 1.51 10.74 -3.74
CA LEU A 318 1.79 12.10 -4.21
C LEU A 318 2.02 13.07 -3.05
N PHE A 319 1.14 13.06 -2.05
CA PHE A 319 1.17 13.98 -0.92
C PHE A 319 1.20 13.26 0.42
N ASN A 320 1.67 13.98 1.45
CA ASN A 320 1.31 13.66 2.83
C ASN A 320 -0.18 13.96 3.05
N GLU A 321 -0.94 13.00 3.54
CA GLU A 321 -2.41 13.06 3.67
C GLU A 321 -2.79 13.17 5.17
N ASN A 322 -3.04 14.38 5.64
CA ASN A 322 -3.15 14.68 7.08
C ASN A 322 -4.42 14.14 7.76
N LEU A 323 -5.43 13.72 7.00
CA LEU A 323 -6.66 13.12 7.52
C LEU A 323 -6.61 11.59 7.55
N LYS A 324 -5.50 10.96 7.12
CA LYS A 324 -5.33 9.51 7.29
C LYS A 324 -5.24 9.15 8.77
N GLY A 325 -6.17 8.31 9.20
CA GLY A 325 -6.20 7.75 10.54
C GLY A 325 -5.15 6.66 10.75
N GLY A 326 -5.05 6.17 11.98
CA GLY A 326 -4.13 5.09 12.33
C GLY A 326 -2.71 5.59 12.63
N PRO A 327 -1.68 4.74 12.43
CA PRO A 327 -0.30 5.02 12.81
C PRO A 327 0.26 6.32 12.19
N GLY A 328 1.22 6.95 12.87
CA GLY A 328 2.00 8.13 12.42
C GLY A 328 2.37 8.14 10.96
N THR A 329 2.86 7.00 10.46
CA THR A 329 3.39 6.86 9.11
C THR A 329 2.34 7.12 8.06
N GLU A 330 1.06 6.81 8.35
CA GLU A 330 -0.04 6.96 7.38
C GLU A 330 -0.17 8.38 6.86
N ARG A 331 0.23 9.38 7.65
CA ARG A 331 0.18 10.79 7.27
C ARG A 331 1.44 11.26 6.52
N HIS A 332 2.39 10.37 6.26
CA HIS A 332 3.74 10.72 5.83
C HIS A 332 4.28 9.82 4.69
N TRP A 333 3.53 9.57 3.63
CA TRP A 333 3.99 8.78 2.47
C TRP A 333 4.32 9.62 1.22
N GLY A 334 4.09 10.93 1.27
CA GLY A 334 4.18 11.83 0.13
C GLY A 334 5.56 11.90 -0.52
N LEU A 335 5.55 12.20 -1.82
CA LEU A 335 6.69 12.78 -2.54
C LEU A 335 6.76 14.30 -2.31
N PHE A 336 5.61 14.93 -2.07
CA PHE A 336 5.44 16.35 -1.85
C PHE A 336 4.70 16.66 -0.54
N TYR A 337 5.03 17.80 0.05
CA TYR A 337 4.18 18.42 1.04
C TYR A 337 2.93 19.01 0.36
N PRO A 338 1.84 19.24 1.11
CA PRO A 338 0.63 19.88 0.56
C PRO A 338 0.85 21.30 0.01
N ASN A 339 1.94 21.98 0.41
CA ASN A 339 2.36 23.27 -0.16
C ASN A 339 3.15 23.15 -1.48
N GLU A 340 3.09 21.98 -2.15
CA GLU A 340 3.75 21.66 -3.42
C GLU A 340 5.29 21.58 -3.38
N THR A 341 5.91 21.79 -2.22
CA THR A 341 7.36 21.60 -2.08
C THR A 341 7.70 20.11 -2.00
N ALA A 342 8.76 19.70 -2.71
CA ALA A 342 9.22 18.31 -2.69
C ALA A 342 9.80 17.96 -1.31
N ILE A 343 9.33 16.86 -0.72
CA ILE A 343 9.90 16.31 0.52
C ILE A 343 11.35 15.87 0.27
N TYR A 344 11.56 15.25 -0.90
CA TYR A 344 12.87 14.99 -1.46
C TYR A 344 12.77 15.00 -2.99
N PRO A 345 13.77 15.53 -3.72
CA PRO A 345 13.74 15.49 -5.18
C PRO A 345 13.87 14.05 -5.71
N ILE A 346 13.13 13.72 -6.75
CA ILE A 346 13.11 12.37 -7.34
C ILE A 346 12.87 12.45 -8.87
N ASP A 347 13.46 11.51 -9.60
CA ASP A 347 13.17 11.23 -11.00
C ASP A 347 12.62 9.80 -11.11
N LEU A 348 11.34 9.67 -11.42
CA LEU A 348 10.65 8.38 -11.54
C LEU A 348 11.01 7.63 -12.82
N MET A 349 11.73 8.23 -13.78
CA MET A 349 12.35 7.48 -14.88
C MET A 349 13.60 6.72 -14.44
N GLY A 350 14.14 7.00 -13.24
CA GLY A 350 15.32 6.34 -12.70
C GLY A 350 16.61 6.62 -13.46
N ARG A 351 16.65 7.71 -14.25
CA ARG A 351 17.80 8.08 -15.10
C ARG A 351 18.78 9.00 -14.39
N LYS A 352 18.29 9.77 -13.42
CA LYS A 352 19.11 10.73 -12.67
C LYS A 352 20.10 10.00 -11.72
N PRO A 353 21.42 10.25 -11.81
CA PRO A 353 22.42 9.63 -10.93
C PRO A 353 22.25 10.00 -9.46
N THR A 354 22.52 9.07 -8.54
CA THR A 354 22.33 9.27 -7.09
C THR A 354 23.08 10.49 -6.53
N GLY A 355 24.30 10.77 -7.00
CA GLY A 355 25.11 11.90 -6.53
C GLY A 355 24.63 13.28 -7.01
N SER A 356 23.65 13.35 -7.92
CA SER A 356 23.11 14.61 -8.45
C SER A 356 21.88 15.14 -7.70
N TYR A 357 21.40 14.39 -6.71
CA TYR A 357 20.37 14.86 -5.80
C TYR A 357 20.99 15.71 -4.69
N PRO A 358 20.28 16.75 -4.19
CA PRO A 358 20.77 17.51 -3.06
C PRO A 358 20.93 16.60 -1.82
N PRO A 359 21.87 16.93 -0.92
CA PRO A 359 22.05 16.18 0.31
C PRO A 359 20.77 16.21 1.14
N ILE A 360 20.46 15.07 1.76
CA ILE A 360 19.34 14.93 2.71
C ILE A 360 19.95 14.64 4.08
N PRO A 361 19.42 15.22 5.17
CA PRO A 361 19.89 14.93 6.52
C PRO A 361 19.93 13.43 6.79
N LEU A 362 20.99 12.96 7.45
CA LEU A 362 21.08 11.56 7.85
C LEU A 362 19.99 11.22 8.87
N PRO A 363 19.45 9.98 8.83
CA PRO A 363 18.38 9.58 9.71
C PRO A 363 18.88 9.37 11.14
N THR A 364 18.06 9.79 12.11
CA THR A 364 18.35 9.62 13.55
C THR A 364 17.51 8.51 14.19
N ASN A 365 16.51 7.98 13.49
CA ASN A 365 15.54 7.02 14.01
C ASN A 365 15.59 5.66 13.30
N ASN A 366 16.72 5.18 12.77
CA ASN A 366 16.79 3.88 12.09
C ASN A 366 16.77 2.65 13.02
N LYS A 367 16.53 2.86 14.30
CA LYS A 367 16.43 1.84 15.35
C LYS A 367 15.25 2.19 16.26
N PRO A 368 14.64 1.20 16.92
CA PRO A 368 13.64 1.45 17.95
C PRO A 368 14.13 2.50 18.95
N TYR A 369 13.22 3.36 19.39
CA TYR A 369 13.54 4.34 20.43
C TYR A 369 13.89 3.60 21.72
N PRO A 370 15.07 3.87 22.34
CA PRO A 370 15.56 3.07 23.46
C PRO A 370 14.88 3.39 24.81
N GLY A 371 14.11 4.47 24.88
CA GLY A 371 13.46 4.93 26.10
C GLY A 371 12.00 4.50 26.22
N LEU A 372 11.35 5.02 27.26
CA LEU A 372 9.93 4.85 27.48
C LEU A 372 9.12 5.81 26.60
N ILE A 373 8.00 5.31 26.09
CA ILE A 373 7.05 6.07 25.27
C ILE A 373 5.67 5.96 25.91
N TRP A 374 4.95 7.06 25.96
CA TRP A 374 3.56 7.13 26.37
C TRP A 374 2.69 7.62 25.22
N CYS A 375 1.42 7.27 25.23
CA CYS A 375 0.42 7.82 24.33
C CYS A 375 -0.48 8.76 25.13
N VAL A 376 -0.49 10.05 24.79
CA VAL A 376 -1.12 11.10 25.58
C VAL A 376 -2.09 11.91 24.72
N LEU A 377 -3.03 12.60 25.37
CA LEU A 377 -3.92 13.56 24.74
C LEU A 377 -3.11 14.74 24.17
N LYS A 378 -3.34 15.09 22.92
CA LYS A 378 -2.71 16.24 22.26
C LYS A 378 -2.99 17.53 23.01
N ARG A 379 -1.93 18.21 23.44
CA ARG A 379 -2.03 19.44 24.25
C ARG A 379 -2.16 20.72 23.44
N GLN A 380 -1.88 20.67 22.14
CA GLN A 380 -1.93 21.83 21.23
C GLN A 380 -3.35 22.16 20.74
N GLN A 381 -4.33 21.32 21.08
CA GLN A 381 -5.73 21.50 20.70
C GLN A 381 -6.60 21.62 21.96
N SER A 382 -7.51 22.61 21.96
CA SER A 382 -8.53 22.69 23.00
C SER A 382 -9.64 21.69 22.70
N TRP A 383 -9.92 20.80 23.64
CA TRP A 383 -10.93 19.77 23.50
C TRP A 383 -12.15 20.10 24.35
N GLU A 384 -13.34 20.01 23.77
CA GLU A 384 -14.59 20.19 24.51
C GLU A 384 -15.04 18.89 25.18
N ASP A 385 -15.56 18.98 26.40
CA ASP A 385 -16.06 17.83 27.17
C ASP A 385 -17.06 16.98 26.39
N LYS A 386 -17.92 17.62 25.58
CA LYS A 386 -18.94 16.93 24.76
C LYS A 386 -18.34 15.95 23.73
N VAL A 387 -17.09 16.17 23.32
CA VAL A 387 -16.36 15.32 22.37
C VAL A 387 -15.48 14.32 23.11
N MET A 388 -14.91 14.71 24.26
CA MET A 388 -14.05 13.83 25.06
C MET A 388 -14.82 12.76 25.84
N ILE A 389 -16.01 13.06 26.37
CA ILE A 389 -16.80 12.12 27.19
C ILE A 389 -17.15 10.83 26.41
N PRO A 390 -17.64 10.90 25.15
CA PRO A 390 -17.87 9.70 24.36
C PRO A 390 -16.61 8.85 24.15
N GLU A 391 -15.48 9.49 23.84
CA GLU A 391 -14.22 8.77 23.62
C GLU A 391 -13.70 8.11 24.90
N LEU A 392 -13.75 8.83 26.03
CA LEU A 392 -13.42 8.26 27.34
C LEU A 392 -14.31 7.04 27.65
N THR A 393 -15.61 7.14 27.39
CA THR A 393 -16.56 6.04 27.61
C THR A 393 -16.23 4.83 26.73
N LYS A 394 -15.91 5.08 25.45
CA LYS A 394 -15.48 4.07 24.48
C LYS A 394 -14.17 3.40 24.88
N ILE A 395 -13.19 4.13 25.41
CA ILE A 395 -11.92 3.55 25.86
C ILE A 395 -12.13 2.71 27.12
N CYS A 396 -12.90 3.21 28.09
CA CYS A 396 -13.12 2.50 29.35
C CYS A 396 -13.97 1.24 29.21
N SER A 397 -14.75 1.10 28.14
CA SER A 397 -15.46 -0.13 27.81
C SER A 397 -14.58 -1.17 27.09
N GLN A 398 -13.36 -0.79 26.71
CA GLN A 398 -12.38 -1.65 26.03
C GLN A 398 -11.26 -2.11 26.98
N GLY A 399 -10.68 -3.27 26.69
CA GLY A 399 -9.55 -3.83 27.45
C GLY A 399 -9.92 -4.37 28.83
N LYS A 400 -8.92 -4.85 29.57
CA LYS A 400 -9.12 -5.41 30.92
C LYS A 400 -8.68 -4.37 31.94
N ASN A 401 -9.64 -3.83 32.70
CA ASN A 401 -9.37 -2.87 33.77
C ASN A 401 -8.66 -1.58 33.29
N THR A 402 -8.82 -1.20 32.02
CA THR A 402 -8.19 -0.02 31.38
C THR A 402 -8.33 1.25 32.22
N CYS A 403 -9.53 1.49 32.74
CA CYS A 403 -9.86 2.67 33.53
C CYS A 403 -9.96 2.40 35.03
N SER A 404 -9.52 1.24 35.52
CA SER A 404 -9.66 0.87 36.94
C SER A 404 -8.98 1.87 37.89
N GLU A 405 -7.81 2.41 37.51
CA GLU A 405 -7.10 3.41 38.32
C GLU A 405 -7.78 4.79 38.33
N LEU A 406 -8.68 5.09 37.37
CA LEU A 406 -9.52 6.30 37.43
C LEU A 406 -10.45 6.32 38.66
N PHE A 407 -10.75 5.12 39.18
CA PHE A 407 -11.62 4.89 40.33
C PHE A 407 -10.84 4.40 41.57
N GLY A 408 -9.50 4.39 41.50
CA GLY A 408 -8.60 3.87 42.55
C GLY A 408 -7.95 4.95 43.41
N ASN A 409 -6.74 4.67 43.92
CA ASN A 409 -5.98 5.57 44.80
C ASN A 409 -5.53 6.87 44.11
N CYS A 410 -5.38 6.86 42.79
CA CYS A 410 -5.27 8.08 42.01
C CYS A 410 -6.66 8.70 41.86
N LYS A 411 -6.94 9.75 42.64
CA LYS A 411 -8.23 10.46 42.62
C LYS A 411 -8.35 11.37 41.40
N PHE A 412 -8.44 10.79 40.21
CA PHE A 412 -8.85 11.51 38.99
C PHE A 412 -10.29 12.04 39.10
N THR A 413 -11.08 11.60 40.09
CA THR A 413 -12.43 12.09 40.39
C THR A 413 -12.53 13.62 40.53
N HIS A 414 -11.45 14.29 40.98
CA HIS A 414 -11.38 15.76 41.09
C HIS A 414 -10.66 16.44 39.91
N GLN A 415 -10.21 15.69 38.91
CA GLN A 415 -9.51 16.20 37.73
C GLN A 415 -10.45 16.36 36.53
N SER A 416 -10.04 17.22 35.58
CA SER A 416 -10.78 17.50 34.35
C SER A 416 -11.07 16.23 33.52
N ILE A 417 -12.06 16.29 32.63
CA ILE A 417 -12.31 15.21 31.65
C ILE A 417 -11.05 14.93 30.81
N ALA A 418 -10.31 15.97 30.43
CA ALA A 418 -9.06 15.83 29.69
C ALA A 418 -8.04 14.96 30.43
N SER A 419 -7.86 15.14 31.74
CA SER A 419 -6.93 14.33 32.54
C SER A 419 -7.35 12.87 32.64
N LYS A 420 -8.66 12.60 32.72
CA LYS A 420 -9.21 11.23 32.73
C LYS A 420 -9.00 10.55 31.37
N LEU A 421 -9.24 11.29 30.29
CA LEU A 421 -9.04 10.81 28.94
C LEU A 421 -7.56 10.55 28.63
N ASP A 422 -6.66 11.46 29.02
CA ASP A 422 -5.20 11.30 28.89
C ASP A 422 -4.70 9.98 29.50
N TYR A 423 -5.12 9.69 30.73
CA TYR A 423 -4.78 8.43 31.40
C TYR A 423 -5.38 7.21 30.69
N ALA A 424 -6.66 7.28 30.32
CA ALA A 424 -7.36 6.18 29.67
C ALA A 424 -6.71 5.83 28.31
N ILE A 425 -6.35 6.85 27.52
CA ILE A 425 -5.62 6.72 26.25
C ILE A 425 -4.33 5.92 26.47
N ASN A 426 -3.46 6.38 27.37
CA ASN A 426 -2.20 5.68 27.62
C ASN A 426 -2.43 4.24 28.10
N SER A 427 -3.37 4.05 29.03
CA SER A 427 -3.65 2.73 29.61
C SER A 427 -4.14 1.73 28.57
N LEU A 428 -5.01 2.14 27.64
CA LEU A 428 -5.47 1.26 26.55
C LEU A 428 -4.35 0.99 25.56
N TRP A 429 -3.63 2.05 25.15
CA TRP A 429 -2.55 1.91 24.17
C TRP A 429 -1.46 0.97 24.67
N GLN A 430 -1.01 1.09 25.92
CA GLN A 430 0.02 0.20 26.48
C GLN A 430 -0.43 -1.27 26.57
N GLN A 431 -1.73 -1.55 26.65
CA GLN A 431 -2.25 -2.92 26.64
C GLN A 431 -2.18 -3.58 25.25
N PHE A 432 -2.30 -2.78 24.17
CA PHE A 432 -2.53 -3.30 22.82
C PHE A 432 -1.50 -2.84 21.78
N ARG A 433 -0.54 -1.98 22.14
CA ARG A 433 0.49 -1.46 21.21
C ARG A 433 1.33 -2.56 20.56
N ASP A 434 1.65 -3.62 21.29
CA ASP A 434 2.40 -4.77 20.75
C ASP A 434 1.58 -5.56 19.71
N GLY A 435 0.25 -5.44 19.76
CA GLY A 435 -0.67 -5.94 18.75
C GLY A 435 -0.93 -4.96 17.60
N GLY A 436 -0.17 -3.86 17.52
CA GLY A 436 -0.27 -2.86 16.47
C GLY A 436 -1.29 -1.74 16.70
N MET A 437 -1.80 -1.56 17.93
CA MET A 437 -2.69 -0.43 18.22
C MET A 437 -1.94 0.91 18.05
N PRO A 438 -2.41 1.82 17.18
CA PRO A 438 -1.75 3.11 16.97
C PRO A 438 -2.10 4.09 18.09
N CYS A 439 -1.17 5.00 18.39
CA CYS A 439 -1.44 6.16 19.24
C CYS A 439 -2.17 7.26 18.45
N TYR A 440 -3.41 7.00 18.04
CA TYR A 440 -4.20 7.93 17.23
C TYR A 440 -5.49 8.36 17.93
N PHE A 441 -6.30 7.39 18.37
CA PHE A 441 -7.57 7.61 19.07
C PHE A 441 -8.43 8.67 18.38
N ASP A 442 -8.83 8.44 17.12
CA ASP A 442 -9.63 9.38 16.32
C ASP A 442 -9.04 10.81 16.25
N GLY A 443 -7.71 10.91 16.33
CA GLY A 443 -6.96 12.16 16.26
C GLY A 443 -6.67 12.82 17.61
N PHE A 444 -7.20 12.29 18.72
CA PHE A 444 -7.02 12.85 20.07
C PHE A 444 -5.60 12.69 20.61
N ALA A 445 -4.88 11.64 20.21
CA ALA A 445 -3.65 11.24 20.89
C ALA A 445 -2.37 11.45 20.07
N GLU A 446 -1.25 11.56 20.78
CA GLU A 446 0.11 11.61 20.25
C GLU A 446 1.09 10.88 21.17
N GLU A 447 2.18 10.37 20.61
CA GLU A 447 3.25 9.76 21.41
C GLU A 447 4.14 10.83 22.07
N THR A 448 4.64 10.53 23.26
CA THR A 448 5.59 11.39 23.99
C THR A 448 6.65 10.58 24.72
N THR A 449 7.83 11.19 24.88
CA THR A 449 8.93 10.68 25.72
C THR A 449 8.93 11.35 27.10
N LEU A 450 8.06 12.33 27.34
CA LEU A 450 7.92 13.00 28.63
C LEU A 450 6.96 12.22 29.51
N ASN A 451 7.44 11.75 30.66
CA ASN A 451 6.62 11.00 31.61
C ASN A 451 5.40 11.84 32.05
N PRO A 452 4.16 11.42 31.72
CA PRO A 452 2.95 12.16 32.07
C PRO A 452 2.45 11.90 33.50
N SER A 453 3.15 11.07 34.28
CA SER A 453 2.77 10.75 35.66
C SER A 453 2.83 11.98 36.58
N VAL A 454 1.81 12.15 37.43
CA VAL A 454 1.72 13.25 38.40
C VAL A 454 1.37 12.70 39.78
N GLY A 455 2.24 12.92 40.78
CA GLY A 455 2.02 12.44 42.14
C GLY A 455 1.86 10.91 42.19
N ALA A 456 0.72 10.45 42.72
CA ALA A 456 0.39 9.02 42.80
C ALA A 456 -0.25 8.45 41.51
N CYS A 457 -0.48 9.27 40.49
CA CYS A 457 -1.12 8.88 39.24
C CYS A 457 -0.05 8.44 38.23
N LEU A 458 0.21 7.14 38.17
CA LEU A 458 1.32 6.56 37.42
C LEU A 458 0.88 6.08 36.04
N TYR A 459 1.49 6.61 34.99
CA TYR A 459 1.26 6.18 33.62
C TYR A 459 2.24 5.06 33.27
N ARG A 460 1.71 3.87 33.04
CA ARG A 460 2.51 2.69 32.66
C ARG A 460 3.18 2.92 31.31
N SER A 461 4.39 2.38 31.15
CA SER A 461 5.13 2.31 29.89
C SER A 461 6.20 1.23 29.96
N HIS A 462 6.56 0.68 28.81
CA HIS A 462 7.66 -0.24 28.62
C HIS A 462 8.42 0.07 27.31
N PRO A 463 9.71 -0.28 27.21
CA PRO A 463 10.52 -0.07 25.99
C PRO A 463 9.94 -0.83 24.79
N ILE A 464 10.25 -0.35 23.58
CA ILE A 464 9.97 -1.11 22.35
C ILE A 464 10.94 -2.30 22.29
N PRO A 465 10.44 -3.53 22.08
CA PRO A 465 11.27 -4.74 21.97
C PRO A 465 12.36 -4.71 20.90
#